data_AF-A0A6P2KTY7-F1
#
_entry.id   AF-A0A6P2KTY7-F1
#
_cell.length_a   1.000
_cell.length_b   1.000
_cell.length_c   1.000
_cell.angle_alpha   90.00
_cell.angle_beta   90.00
_cell.angle_gamma   90.00
#
_symmetry.space_group_name_H-M   'P 1'
#
loop_
_entity.id
_entity.type
_entity.pdbx_description
1 polymer ?
#
loop_
_entity_poly.entity_id
_entity_poly.type
_entity_poly.pdbx_seq_one_letter_code
_entity_poly.pdbx_strand_id
1 'polypeptide(L)'
;MHAPESTSRTRNGIRRVLAALLLTLLPLTGFAEGTVGFRDDILPLFRNKPALERFVLATFEMRGAAVGIRISGAAIPGLSGARIGPYTVPVDWRDHGKPIPATLTIYTTQIFYDSHGRTLEGDLTQAVKVVEQVDSISVDPAR
;
A
#
# COMPACT_ATOMS: atom_id res chain seq x y z
N MET A 1 33.45 -15.63 -63.20
CA MET A 1 32.94 -14.50 -62.39
C MET A 1 31.62 -14.92 -61.77
N HIS A 2 31.59 -15.20 -60.46
CA HIS A 2 30.35 -15.19 -59.68
C HIS A 2 30.68 -14.71 -58.26
N ALA A 3 30.02 -13.62 -57.87
CA ALA A 3 30.10 -12.94 -56.59
C ALA A 3 29.10 -13.59 -55.57
N PRO A 4 29.18 -13.26 -54.27
CA PRO A 4 28.89 -14.18 -53.18
C PRO A 4 27.46 -14.09 -52.61
N GLU A 5 26.85 -15.24 -52.29
CA GLU A 5 25.64 -15.35 -51.47
C GLU A 5 26.02 -15.80 -50.04
N SER A 6 26.42 -14.88 -49.17
CA SER A 6 26.75 -15.23 -47.77
C SER A 6 26.44 -14.11 -46.76
N THR A 7 25.55 -13.18 -47.09
CA THR A 7 25.34 -11.95 -46.28
C THR A 7 23.94 -11.83 -45.66
N SER A 8 22.99 -12.70 -46.00
CA SER A 8 21.59 -12.56 -45.55
C SER A 8 21.29 -13.24 -44.20
N ARG A 9 21.95 -14.36 -43.88
CA ARG A 9 21.65 -15.17 -42.68
C ARG A 9 22.07 -14.52 -41.37
N THR A 10 23.24 -13.89 -41.33
CA THR A 10 23.81 -13.20 -40.15
C THR A 10 23.03 -11.93 -39.78
N ARG A 11 22.51 -11.21 -40.77
CA ARG A 11 21.76 -9.97 -40.57
C ARG A 11 20.42 -10.21 -39.84
N ASN A 12 19.79 -11.37 -40.07
CA ASN A 12 18.55 -11.75 -39.37
C ASN A 12 18.80 -12.23 -37.93
N GLY A 13 19.94 -12.86 -37.65
CA GLY A 13 20.34 -13.24 -36.29
C GLY A 13 20.57 -12.03 -35.39
N ILE A 14 21.33 -11.04 -35.88
CA ILE A 14 21.60 -9.78 -35.15
C ILE A 14 20.31 -9.00 -34.90
N ARG A 15 19.41 -8.93 -35.88
CA ARG A 15 18.08 -8.31 -35.71
C ARG A 15 17.23 -8.99 -34.64
N ARG A 16 17.26 -10.33 -34.56
CA ARG A 16 16.54 -11.09 -33.52
C ARG A 16 17.13 -10.87 -32.14
N VAL A 17 18.45 -10.81 -32.02
CA VAL A 17 19.14 -10.52 -30.75
C VAL A 17 18.85 -9.09 -30.29
N LEU A 18 18.92 -8.10 -31.18
CA LEU A 18 18.56 -6.71 -30.85
C LEU A 18 17.09 -6.55 -30.48
N ALA A 19 16.17 -7.25 -31.16
CA ALA A 19 14.75 -7.25 -30.80
C ALA A 19 14.50 -7.88 -29.43
N ALA A 20 15.17 -8.99 -29.11
CA ALA A 20 15.09 -9.62 -27.79
C ALA A 20 15.66 -8.73 -26.68
N LEU A 21 16.75 -8.00 -26.95
CA LEU A 21 17.32 -7.04 -26.01
C LEU A 21 16.39 -5.84 -25.76
N LEU A 22 15.71 -5.35 -26.81
CA LEU A 22 14.70 -4.29 -26.68
C LEU A 22 13.50 -4.72 -25.81
N LEU A 23 13.10 -5.99 -25.86
CA LEU A 23 12.02 -6.53 -25.01
C LEU A 23 12.38 -6.54 -23.52
N THR A 24 13.67 -6.62 -23.16
CA THR A 24 14.11 -6.50 -21.76
C THR A 24 14.19 -5.06 -21.23
N LEU A 25 14.11 -4.08 -22.13
CA LEU A 25 14.11 -2.65 -21.81
C LEU A 25 12.69 -2.08 -21.61
N LEU A 26 11.65 -2.91 -21.74
CA LEU A 26 10.31 -2.52 -21.32
C LEU A 26 10.37 -2.24 -19.81
N PRO A 27 10.08 -1.00 -19.37
CA PRO A 27 9.98 -0.73 -17.95
C PRO A 27 8.85 -1.60 -17.42
N LEU A 28 9.20 -2.67 -16.73
CA LEU A 28 8.31 -3.26 -15.75
C LEU A 28 8.00 -2.10 -14.81
N THR A 29 6.80 -1.55 -14.92
CA THR A 29 6.27 -0.61 -13.94
C THR A 29 6.23 -1.38 -12.63
N GLY A 30 7.35 -1.35 -11.90
CA GLY A 30 7.43 -1.79 -10.54
C GLY A 30 6.57 -0.83 -9.77
N PHE A 31 5.30 -1.19 -9.61
CA PHE A 31 4.47 -0.66 -8.57
C PHE A 31 5.16 -1.05 -7.26
N ALA A 32 6.06 -0.18 -6.78
CA ALA A 32 6.43 -0.15 -5.37
C ALA A 32 5.21 0.40 -4.61
N GLU A 33 4.08 -0.31 -4.70
CA GLU A 33 2.78 0.12 -4.19
C GLU A 33 2.79 -0.10 -2.69
N GLY A 34 3.30 0.90 -1.98
CA GLY A 34 3.21 1.00 -0.53
C GLY A 34 1.91 1.64 -0.05
N THR A 35 0.96 1.83 -0.95
CA THR A 35 -0.30 2.53 -0.75
C THR A 35 -1.34 1.56 -0.17
N VAL A 36 -2.01 2.02 0.88
CA VAL A 36 -3.14 1.34 1.50
C VAL A 36 -4.41 1.98 0.92
N GLY A 37 -5.37 1.15 0.49
CA GLY A 37 -6.65 1.62 -0.02
C GLY A 37 -7.56 2.03 1.14
N PHE A 38 -8.03 3.28 1.16
CA PHE A 38 -8.92 3.73 2.25
C PHE A 38 -10.18 2.87 2.34
N ARG A 39 -10.84 2.57 1.20
CA ARG A 39 -12.10 1.82 1.19
C ARG A 39 -11.92 0.35 1.53
N ASP A 40 -10.87 -0.27 1.00
CA ASP A 40 -10.72 -1.73 1.06
C ASP A 40 -9.97 -2.18 2.33
N ASP A 41 -9.00 -1.39 2.80
CA ASP A 41 -8.12 -1.78 3.90
C ASP A 41 -8.45 -1.06 5.21
N ILE A 42 -8.84 0.22 5.16
CA ILE A 42 -8.99 1.06 6.35
C ILE A 42 -10.45 1.16 6.81
N LEU A 43 -11.38 1.39 5.88
CA LEU A 43 -12.80 1.55 6.20
C LEU A 43 -13.38 0.36 6.98
N PRO A 44 -13.02 -0.92 6.69
CA PRO A 44 -13.49 -2.07 7.47
C PRO A 44 -13.07 -2.03 8.94
N LEU A 45 -11.99 -1.31 9.29
CA LEU A 45 -11.53 -1.15 10.68
C LEU A 45 -12.53 -0.37 11.54
N PHE A 46 -13.38 0.46 10.91
CA PHE A 46 -14.42 1.24 11.59
C PHE A 46 -15.68 0.44 11.91
N ARG A 47 -15.79 -0.84 11.50
CA ARG A 47 -17.00 -1.67 11.71
C ARG A 47 -17.51 -1.70 13.15
N ASN A 48 -16.61 -1.59 14.12
CA ASN A 48 -16.94 -1.59 15.56
C ASN A 48 -17.24 -0.19 16.11
N LYS A 49 -17.15 0.86 15.28
CA LYS A 49 -17.36 2.28 15.60
C LYS A 49 -18.17 2.98 14.49
N PRO A 50 -19.42 2.56 14.21
CA PRO A 50 -20.22 3.07 13.10
C PRO A 50 -20.52 4.58 13.19
N ALA A 51 -20.56 5.16 14.39
CA ALA A 51 -20.71 6.60 14.55
C ALA A 51 -19.49 7.37 14.03
N LEU A 52 -18.28 6.87 14.32
CA LEU A 52 -17.03 7.45 13.84
C LEU A 52 -16.88 7.24 12.32
N GLU A 53 -17.27 6.06 11.81
CA GLU A 53 -17.31 5.80 10.37
C GLU A 53 -18.14 6.85 9.63
N ARG A 54 -19.40 7.05 10.07
CA ARG A 54 -20.30 8.05 9.48
C ARG A 54 -19.73 9.45 9.59
N PHE A 55 -19.13 9.79 10.72
CA PHE A 55 -18.48 11.09 10.90
C PHE A 55 -17.36 11.29 9.87
N VAL A 56 -16.45 10.32 9.72
CA VAL A 56 -15.35 10.41 8.76
C VAL A 56 -15.86 10.54 7.33
N LEU A 57 -16.81 9.70 6.93
CA LEU A 57 -17.36 9.71 5.57
C LEU A 57 -18.18 10.97 5.24
N ALA A 58 -18.83 11.57 6.23
CA ALA A 58 -19.59 12.80 6.04
C ALA A 58 -18.70 14.05 6.02
N THR A 59 -17.58 14.01 6.75
CA THR A 59 -16.73 15.18 7.01
C THR A 59 -15.58 15.30 6.01
N PHE A 60 -15.04 14.17 5.53
CA PHE A 60 -13.81 14.15 4.74
C PHE A 60 -14.02 13.51 3.37
N GLU A 61 -13.41 14.11 2.36
CA GLU A 61 -13.25 13.52 1.03
C GLU A 61 -11.80 13.08 0.83
N MET A 62 -11.60 11.78 0.60
CA MET A 62 -10.26 11.20 0.46
C MET A 62 -9.65 11.58 -0.88
N ARG A 63 -8.48 12.24 -0.90
CA ARG A 63 -7.84 12.74 -2.14
C ARG A 63 -6.72 11.85 -2.68
N GLY A 64 -6.33 10.83 -1.94
CA GLY A 64 -5.20 10.00 -2.31
C GLY A 64 -5.13 8.71 -1.53
N ALA A 65 -4.02 7.99 -1.76
CA ALA A 65 -3.75 6.77 -1.05
C ALA A 65 -3.44 7.05 0.42
N ALA A 66 -3.83 6.10 1.27
CA ALA A 66 -3.42 6.10 2.65
C ALA A 66 -2.00 5.52 2.80
N VAL A 67 -1.30 5.98 3.82
CA VAL A 67 0.02 5.45 4.20
C VAL A 67 -0.10 4.82 5.58
N GLY A 68 0.43 3.61 5.72
CA GLY A 68 0.55 2.89 6.99
C GLY A 68 1.95 2.34 7.20
N ILE A 69 2.23 1.88 8.42
CA ILE A 69 3.51 1.31 8.81
C ILE A 69 3.66 -0.08 8.19
N ARG A 70 4.76 -0.30 7.45
CA ARG A 70 5.11 -1.64 6.94
C ARG A 70 5.77 -2.45 8.04
N ILE A 71 5.26 -3.66 8.26
CA ILE A 71 5.93 -4.63 9.11
C ILE A 71 7.17 -5.18 8.37
N SER A 72 8.34 -5.03 9.00
CA SER A 72 9.59 -5.60 8.52
C SER A 72 9.60 -7.11 8.77
N GLY A 73 10.02 -7.90 7.77
CA GLY A 73 10.20 -9.34 7.94
C GLY A 73 11.29 -9.72 8.95
N ALA A 74 12.22 -8.80 9.28
CA ALA A 74 13.18 -9.01 10.34
C ALA A 74 12.58 -8.83 11.75
N ALA A 75 11.51 -8.03 11.87
CA ALA A 75 10.83 -7.79 13.14
C ALA A 75 9.75 -8.86 13.39
N ILE A 76 8.90 -9.11 12.39
CA ILE A 76 7.82 -10.09 12.47
C ILE A 76 7.77 -10.88 11.15
N PRO A 77 8.48 -12.02 11.06
CA PRO A 77 8.60 -12.77 9.81
C PRO A 77 7.26 -13.19 9.20
N GLY A 78 6.32 -13.67 10.03
CA GLY A 78 5.01 -14.14 9.59
C GLY A 78 4.07 -13.06 9.06
N LEU A 79 4.38 -11.79 9.28
CA LEU A 79 3.60 -10.63 8.83
C LEU A 79 4.41 -9.70 7.92
N SER A 80 5.52 -10.19 7.34
CA SER A 80 6.38 -9.40 6.47
C SER A 80 5.59 -8.73 5.34
N GLY A 81 5.70 -7.41 5.24
CA GLY A 81 5.00 -6.63 4.21
C GLY A 81 3.57 -6.23 4.55
N ALA A 82 2.97 -6.79 5.61
CA ALA A 82 1.68 -6.31 6.10
C ALA A 82 1.77 -4.83 6.53
N ARG A 83 0.63 -4.14 6.45
CA ARG A 83 0.50 -2.73 6.78
C ARG A 83 -0.41 -2.57 7.98
N ILE A 84 0.05 -1.82 8.96
CA ILE A 84 -0.70 -1.49 10.18
C ILE A 84 -0.71 0.02 10.39
N GLY A 85 -1.65 0.49 11.20
CA GLY A 85 -1.75 1.88 11.56
C GLY A 85 -0.63 2.36 12.50
N PRO A 86 -0.61 3.66 12.85
CA PRO A 86 -1.57 4.68 12.41
C PRO A 86 -1.54 4.89 10.89
N TYR A 87 -2.71 5.20 10.32
CA TYR A 87 -2.85 5.47 8.90
C TYR A 87 -2.99 6.97 8.67
N THR A 88 -2.27 7.52 7.70
CA THR A 88 -2.43 8.93 7.28
C THR A 88 -3.03 8.99 5.88
N VAL A 89 -4.02 9.87 5.70
CA VAL A 89 -4.75 10.03 4.44
C VAL A 89 -4.85 11.51 4.11
N PRO A 90 -4.43 11.95 2.91
CA PRO A 90 -4.73 13.31 2.46
C PRO A 90 -6.23 13.43 2.17
N VAL A 91 -6.87 14.44 2.75
CA VAL A 91 -8.31 14.67 2.65
C VAL A 91 -8.64 16.12 2.34
N ASP A 92 -9.83 16.36 1.78
CA ASP A 92 -10.51 17.64 1.91
C ASP A 92 -11.50 17.54 3.07
N TRP A 93 -11.31 18.39 4.08
CA TRP A 93 -12.27 18.61 5.14
C TRP A 93 -13.36 19.56 4.66
N ARG A 94 -14.62 19.10 4.73
CA ARG A 94 -15.80 19.88 4.39
C ARG A 94 -16.14 20.83 5.53
N ASP A 95 -15.72 22.09 5.42
CA ASP A 95 -16.04 23.16 6.35
C ASP A 95 -16.93 24.21 5.70
N HIS A 96 -18.18 24.33 6.16
CA HIS A 96 -19.17 25.30 5.63
C HIS A 96 -19.27 25.38 4.09
N GLY A 97 -19.10 24.24 3.41
CA GLY A 97 -19.16 24.14 1.95
C GLY A 97 -17.87 24.50 1.21
N LYS A 98 -16.78 24.80 1.93
CA LYS A 98 -15.44 24.99 1.36
C LYS A 98 -14.55 23.80 1.71
N PRO A 99 -13.84 23.21 0.73
CA PRO A 99 -12.86 22.17 1.02
C PRO A 99 -11.61 22.79 1.65
N ILE A 100 -11.23 22.32 2.84
CA ILE A 100 -9.97 22.63 3.50
C ILE A 100 -9.04 21.43 3.33
N PRO A 101 -7.94 21.55 2.58
CA PRO A 101 -6.95 20.48 2.49
C PRO A 101 -6.39 20.15 3.88
N ALA A 102 -6.39 18.88 4.25
CA ALA A 102 -5.93 18.40 5.54
C ALA A 102 -5.33 17.00 5.44
N THR A 103 -4.66 16.57 6.51
CA THR A 103 -4.26 15.17 6.71
C THR A 103 -5.11 14.57 7.81
N LEU A 104 -5.83 13.50 7.49
CA LEU A 104 -6.53 12.67 8.46
C LEU A 104 -5.59 11.57 8.94
N THR A 105 -5.33 11.53 10.25
CA THR A 105 -4.61 10.42 10.90
C THR A 105 -5.60 9.53 11.64
N ILE A 106 -5.55 8.23 11.41
CA ILE A 106 -6.40 7.22 12.05
C ILE A 106 -5.51 6.37 12.94
N TYR A 107 -5.69 6.50 14.24
CA TYR A 107 -4.93 5.74 15.23
C TYR A 107 -5.59 4.39 15.47
N THR A 108 -4.77 3.35 15.52
CA THR A 108 -5.23 1.98 15.75
C THR A 108 -4.40 1.30 16.82
N THR A 109 -5.05 0.42 17.58
CA THR A 109 -4.41 -0.55 18.46
C THR A 109 -4.29 -1.87 17.72
N GLN A 110 -3.10 -2.48 17.75
CA GLN A 110 -2.80 -3.77 17.13
C GLN A 110 -2.86 -4.90 18.18
N ILE A 111 -3.52 -6.00 17.82
CA ILE A 111 -3.51 -7.25 18.59
C ILE A 111 -2.91 -8.33 17.70
N PHE A 112 -1.78 -8.90 18.13
CA PHE A 112 -1.06 -9.93 17.39
C PHE A 112 -1.41 -11.33 17.89
N TYR A 113 -1.48 -12.28 16.96
CA TYR A 113 -1.84 -13.67 17.24
C TYR A 113 -0.81 -14.63 16.66
N ASP A 114 -0.52 -15.70 17.40
CA ASP A 114 0.23 -16.85 16.91
C ASP A 114 -0.61 -17.77 16.02
N SER A 115 0.00 -18.83 15.48
CA SER A 115 -0.69 -19.81 14.63
C SER A 115 -1.77 -20.62 15.35
N HIS A 116 -1.81 -20.61 16.68
CA HIS A 116 -2.82 -21.26 17.49
C HIS A 116 -3.95 -20.29 17.88
N GLY A 117 -3.90 -19.04 17.43
CA GLY A 117 -4.88 -18.01 17.74
C GLY A 117 -4.75 -17.41 19.14
N ARG A 118 -3.61 -17.60 19.81
CA ARG A 118 -3.32 -16.98 21.11
C ARG A 118 -2.74 -15.59 20.90
N THR A 119 -3.12 -14.65 21.76
CA THR A 119 -2.57 -13.29 21.75
C THR A 119 -1.11 -13.29 22.17
N LEU A 120 -0.29 -12.52 21.48
CA LEU A 120 1.13 -12.33 21.80
C LEU A 120 1.35 -10.95 22.40
N GLU A 121 2.07 -10.92 23.52
CA GLU A 121 2.55 -9.70 24.18
C GLU A 121 4.08 -9.78 24.27
N GLY A 122 4.78 -8.73 23.84
CA GLY A 122 6.26 -8.70 23.84
C GLY A 122 6.88 -9.26 22.56
N ASP A 123 7.38 -10.50 22.60
CA ASP A 123 8.03 -11.12 21.44
C ASP A 123 6.99 -11.48 20.36
N LEU A 124 7.08 -10.79 19.22
CA LEU A 124 6.17 -10.95 18.10
C LEU A 124 6.74 -11.84 16.99
N THR A 125 7.88 -12.49 17.16
CA THR A 125 8.52 -13.33 16.13
C THR A 125 7.62 -14.48 15.64
N GLN A 126 6.71 -14.96 16.50
CA GLN A 126 5.74 -16.01 16.18
C GLN A 126 4.39 -15.48 15.67
N ALA A 127 4.21 -14.17 15.53
CA ALA A 127 2.95 -13.61 15.07
C ALA A 127 2.71 -13.92 13.59
N VAL A 128 1.53 -14.45 13.29
CA VAL A 128 1.08 -14.77 11.92
C VAL A 128 -0.18 -14.01 11.52
N LYS A 129 -0.81 -13.32 12.48
CA LYS A 129 -2.01 -12.51 12.26
C LYS A 129 -1.96 -11.27 13.13
N VAL A 130 -2.43 -10.16 12.58
CA VAL A 130 -2.70 -8.92 13.31
C VAL A 130 -4.16 -8.55 13.12
N VAL A 131 -4.79 -8.04 14.17
CA VAL A 131 -6.12 -7.43 14.13
C VAL A 131 -6.01 -6.02 14.67
N GLU A 132 -6.61 -5.07 13.97
CA GLU A 132 -6.58 -3.67 14.36
C GLU A 132 -7.94 -3.17 14.80
N GLN A 133 -7.93 -2.25 15.76
CA GLN A 133 -9.09 -1.52 16.21
C GLN A 133 -8.80 -0.02 16.11
N VAL A 134 -9.71 0.73 15.47
CA VAL A 134 -9.61 2.20 15.47
C VAL A 134 -9.85 2.73 16.87
N ASP A 135 -8.97 3.57 17.38
CA ASP A 135 -9.08 4.20 18.68
C ASP A 135 -9.60 5.62 18.55
N SER A 136 -8.96 6.39 17.68
CA SER A 136 -9.22 7.82 17.50
C SER A 136 -8.81 8.29 16.10
N ILE A 137 -9.14 9.53 15.80
CA ILE A 137 -8.67 10.24 14.62
C ILE A 137 -8.07 11.60 15.04
N SER A 138 -7.13 12.09 14.25
CA SER A 138 -6.65 13.48 14.29
C SER A 138 -6.75 14.08 12.90
N VAL A 139 -6.92 15.40 12.84
CA VAL A 139 -7.00 16.16 11.59
C VAL A 139 -6.04 17.34 11.68
N ASP A 140 -5.10 17.38 10.76
CA ASP A 140 -4.12 18.45 10.64
C ASP A 140 -4.37 19.23 9.34
N PRO A 141 -4.91 20.47 9.41
CA PRO A 141 -5.06 21.32 8.24
C PRO A 141 -3.71 21.60 7.57
N ALA A 142 -3.71 21.67 6.23
CA ALA A 142 -2.54 22.14 5.50
C ALA A 142 -2.23 23.60 5.88
N ARG A 143 -0.94 23.93 5.97
CA ARG A 143 -0.48 25.30 6.25
C ARG A 143 -0.63 26.23 5.06
#